data_AF-A0A847F5Q5-F1
#
_entry.id   AF-A0A847F5Q5-F1
#
_cell.length_a   1.000
_cell.length_b   1.000
_cell.length_c   1.000
_cell.angle_alpha   90.00
_cell.angle_beta   90.00
_cell.angle_gamma   90.00
#
_symmetry.space_group_name_H-M   'P 1'
#
loop_
_entity.id
_entity.type
_entity.pdbx_description
1 polymer ?
#
loop_
_entity_poly.entity_id
_entity_poly.type
_entity_poly.pdbx_seq_one_letter_code
_entity_poly.pdbx_strand_id
1 'polypeptide(L)'
;MKRIIQERRGKRSEECAMALRYQLEYSRERGRLDALVVADDGGLLVASAGAEGLCEELGAMAQAFGQTFIPPHDLPSLEGGEIAIRPLRICGEQFYLASLGGGVARDAILERTKLGIKRILDTN
;
A
#
# COMPACT_ATOMS: atom_id res chain seq x y z
N MET A 1 8.32 37.50 -1.29
CA MET A 1 7.72 36.70 -0.19
C MET A 1 7.01 35.46 -0.74
N LYS A 2 7.77 34.41 -1.09
CA LYS A 2 7.28 33.07 -1.43
C LYS A 2 7.93 32.12 -0.41
N ARG A 3 7.17 31.41 0.44
CA ARG A 3 7.56 30.10 1.02
C ARG A 3 6.64 29.47 2.07
N ILE A 4 5.77 30.21 2.75
CA ILE A 4 4.99 29.63 3.88
C ILE A 4 3.94 28.58 3.42
N ILE A 5 3.37 28.72 2.21
CA ILE A 5 2.36 27.77 1.69
C ILE A 5 3.01 26.46 1.22
N GLN A 6 4.23 26.51 0.65
CA GLN A 6 4.93 25.31 0.18
C GLN A 6 5.45 24.46 1.34
N GLU A 7 6.02 25.08 2.38
CA GLU A 7 6.50 24.37 3.57
C GLU A 7 5.36 23.67 4.32
N ARG A 8 4.18 24.29 4.41
CA ARG A 8 2.99 23.67 5.03
C ARG A 8 2.45 22.49 4.24
N ARG A 9 2.38 22.59 2.91
CA ARG A 9 1.93 21.48 2.04
C ARG A 9 2.93 20.33 2.03
N GLY A 10 4.23 20.63 1.97
CA GLY A 10 5.29 19.62 2.04
C GLY A 10 5.28 18.87 3.38
N LYS A 11 5.24 19.61 4.49
CA LYS A 11 5.20 19.01 5.84
C LYS A 11 3.98 18.11 6.06
N ARG A 12 2.81 18.51 5.57
CA ARG A 12 1.59 17.68 5.65
C ARG A 12 1.70 16.40 4.81
N SER A 13 2.32 16.48 3.63
CA SER A 13 2.59 15.31 2.79
C SER A 13 3.54 14.32 3.50
N GLU A 14 4.59 14.82 4.15
CA GLU A 14 5.54 14.01 4.93
C GLU A 14 4.85 13.34 6.13
N GLU A 15 4.02 14.08 6.87
CA GLU A 15 3.24 13.56 7.98
C GLU A 15 2.24 12.47 7.53
N CYS A 16 1.59 12.65 6.38
CA CYS A 16 0.69 11.64 5.80
C CYS A 16 1.45 10.39 5.36
N ALA A 17 2.57 10.52 4.64
CA ALA A 17 3.38 9.38 4.21
C ALA A 17 3.87 8.56 5.40
N MET A 18 4.31 9.24 6.47
CA MET A 18 4.73 8.58 7.70
C MET A 18 3.56 7.88 8.41
N ALA A 19 2.39 8.51 8.49
CA ALA A 19 1.21 7.90 9.09
C ALA A 19 0.74 6.66 8.32
N LEU A 20 0.79 6.70 6.98
CA LEU A 20 0.50 5.54 6.14
C LEU A 20 1.50 4.42 6.40
N ARG A 21 2.81 4.73 6.43
CA ARG A 21 3.84 3.73 6.71
C ARG A 21 3.61 3.01 8.04
N TYR A 22 3.34 3.73 9.12
CA TYR A 22 3.03 3.11 10.42
C TYR A 22 1.74 2.26 10.38
N GLN A 23 0.71 2.72 9.66
CA GLN A 23 -0.52 1.95 9.47
C GLN A 23 -0.25 0.63 8.72
N LEU A 24 0.63 0.65 7.72
CA LEU A 24 1.01 -0.54 6.95
C LEU A 24 1.89 -1.49 7.76
N GLU A 25 2.91 -0.99 8.46
CA GLU A 25 3.78 -1.78 9.34
C GLU A 25 2.96 -2.54 10.39
N TYR A 26 2.05 -1.84 11.07
CA TYR A 26 1.14 -2.46 12.04
C TYR A 26 0.28 -3.56 11.42
N SER A 27 -0.26 -3.32 10.23
CA SER A 27 -1.15 -4.27 9.54
C SER A 27 -0.38 -5.50 9.05
N ARG A 28 0.83 -5.28 8.53
CA ARG A 28 1.76 -6.32 8.08
C ARG A 28 2.11 -7.25 9.23
N GLU A 29 2.52 -6.70 10.38
CA GLU A 29 2.85 -7.49 11.56
C GLU A 29 1.65 -8.30 12.09
N ARG A 30 0.48 -7.65 12.21
CA ARG A 30 -0.77 -8.31 12.61
C ARG A 30 -1.16 -9.46 11.69
N GLY A 31 -0.94 -9.30 10.39
CA GLY A 31 -1.31 -10.28 9.37
C GLY A 31 -0.25 -11.30 9.03
N ARG A 32 0.96 -11.16 9.61
CA ARG A 32 2.14 -11.93 9.22
C ARG A 32 2.33 -11.90 7.70
N LEU A 33 2.18 -10.71 7.12
CA LEU A 33 2.37 -10.48 5.69
C LEU A 33 3.85 -10.27 5.41
N ASP A 34 4.32 -10.72 4.25
CA ASP A 34 5.70 -10.51 3.84
C ASP A 34 5.92 -9.06 3.41
N ALA A 35 4.97 -8.54 2.64
CA ALA A 35 4.89 -7.14 2.23
C ALA A 35 3.45 -6.64 2.17
N LEU A 36 3.28 -5.34 2.36
CA LEU A 36 2.02 -4.61 2.23
C LEU A 36 2.29 -3.21 1.67
N VAL A 37 1.61 -2.84 0.59
CA VAL A 37 1.85 -1.59 -0.12
C VAL A 37 0.55 -0.86 -0.46
N VAL A 38 0.64 0.47 -0.52
CA VAL A 38 -0.34 1.33 -1.18
C VAL A 38 0.32 1.96 -2.38
N ALA A 39 -0.24 1.71 -3.56
CA ALA A 39 0.23 2.27 -4.82
C ALA A 39 -0.87 3.14 -5.47
N ASP A 40 -0.47 4.12 -6.27
CA ASP A 40 -1.37 4.92 -7.09
C ASP A 40 -1.78 4.20 -8.39
N ASP A 41 -2.44 4.91 -9.29
CA ASP A 41 -2.90 4.40 -10.59
C ASP A 41 -1.78 4.18 -11.64
N GLY A 42 -0.58 4.68 -11.35
CA GLY A 42 0.65 4.42 -12.09
C GLY A 42 1.48 3.25 -11.53
N GLY A 43 1.08 2.69 -10.38
CA GLY A 43 1.83 1.64 -9.69
C GLY A 43 2.98 2.19 -8.85
N LEU A 44 3.06 3.50 -8.64
CA LEU A 44 4.06 4.13 -7.80
C LEU A 44 3.68 4.00 -6.32
N LEU A 45 4.65 3.68 -5.47
CA LEU A 45 4.44 3.51 -4.04
C LEU A 45 4.14 4.85 -3.37
N VAL A 46 2.96 4.92 -2.73
CA VAL A 46 2.60 6.00 -1.80
C VAL A 46 3.12 5.68 -0.39
N ALA A 47 3.03 4.41 -0.01
CA ALA A 47 3.59 3.88 1.23
C ALA A 47 3.80 2.36 1.12
N SER A 48 4.76 1.84 1.86
CA SER A 48 5.10 0.41 1.85
C SER A 48 5.58 -0.07 3.21
N ALA A 49 5.42 -1.36 3.45
CA ALA A 49 6.00 -2.08 4.58
C ALA A 49 6.46 -3.46 4.10
N GLY A 50 7.76 -3.75 4.23
CA GLY A 50 8.40 -4.96 3.69
C GLY A 50 9.80 -4.65 3.15
N ALA A 51 10.42 -5.63 2.48
CA ALA A 51 11.66 -5.39 1.75
C ALA A 51 11.42 -4.45 0.56
N GLU A 52 12.35 -3.55 0.27
CA GLU A 52 12.20 -2.48 -0.72
C GLU A 52 11.87 -3.01 -2.11
N GLY A 53 12.73 -3.84 -2.71
CA GLY A 53 12.49 -4.40 -4.05
C GLY A 53 11.20 -5.22 -4.15
N LEU A 54 10.83 -5.92 -3.08
CA LEU A 54 9.55 -6.64 -3.01
C LEU A 54 8.35 -5.69 -3.07
N CYS A 55 8.43 -4.57 -2.35
CA CYS A 55 7.36 -3.58 -2.35
C CYS A 55 7.24 -2.90 -3.71
N GLU A 56 8.35 -2.57 -4.35
CA GLU A 56 8.36 -1.96 -5.69
C GLU A 56 7.69 -2.86 -6.73
N GLU A 57 8.09 -4.13 -6.79
CA GLU A 57 7.45 -5.12 -7.68
C GLU A 57 5.96 -5.29 -7.38
N LEU A 58 5.61 -5.40 -6.09
CA LEU A 58 4.21 -5.55 -5.66
C LEU A 58 3.35 -4.33 -6.05
N GLY A 59 3.89 -3.12 -5.96
CA GLY A 59 3.22 -1.88 -6.37
C GLY A 59 2.94 -1.83 -7.87
N ALA A 60 3.93 -2.18 -8.68
CA ALA A 60 3.78 -2.28 -10.13
C ALA A 60 2.73 -3.33 -10.53
N MET A 61 2.74 -4.49 -9.87
CA MET A 61 1.74 -5.53 -10.09
C MET A 61 0.33 -5.14 -9.65
N ALA A 62 0.21 -4.43 -8.53
CA ALA A 62 -1.09 -4.02 -7.99
C ALA A 62 -1.92 -3.26 -9.02
N GLN A 63 -1.25 -2.35 -9.74
CA GLN A 63 -1.83 -1.56 -10.81
C GLN A 63 -2.23 -2.40 -12.02
N ALA A 64 -1.42 -3.40 -12.38
CA ALA A 64 -1.68 -4.25 -13.54
C ALA A 64 -2.82 -5.26 -13.33
N PHE A 65 -3.00 -5.78 -12.10
CA PHE A 65 -3.86 -6.94 -11.87
C PHE A 65 -5.15 -6.66 -11.09
N GLY A 66 -5.28 -5.60 -10.29
CA GLY A 66 -6.55 -5.11 -9.70
C GLY A 66 -7.39 -6.07 -8.83
N GLN A 67 -7.06 -7.36 -8.76
CA GLN A 67 -7.76 -8.44 -8.05
C GLN A 67 -6.74 -9.44 -7.46
N THR A 68 -7.22 -10.49 -6.76
CA THR A 68 -6.32 -11.56 -6.28
C THR A 68 -5.62 -12.24 -7.46
N PHE A 69 -4.32 -12.45 -7.32
CA PHE A 69 -3.45 -12.96 -8.38
C PHE A 69 -2.35 -13.83 -7.76
N ILE A 70 -1.92 -14.86 -8.49
CA ILE A 70 -0.76 -15.66 -8.11
C ILE A 70 0.35 -15.34 -9.12
N PRO A 71 1.47 -14.75 -8.68
CA PRO A 71 2.58 -14.42 -9.56
C PRO A 71 3.21 -15.70 -10.14
N PRO A 72 3.66 -15.65 -11.41
CA PRO A 72 4.54 -16.67 -11.96
C PRO A 72 5.72 -16.99 -11.05
N HIS A 73 6.10 -18.27 -10.96
CA HIS A 73 7.18 -18.73 -10.08
C HIS A 73 8.58 -18.25 -10.50
N ASP A 74 8.74 -17.69 -11.70
CA ASP A 74 9.99 -17.13 -12.22
C ASP A 74 10.22 -15.65 -11.83
N LEU A 75 9.30 -15.05 -11.07
CA LEU A 75 9.50 -13.73 -10.48
C LEU A 75 10.30 -13.84 -9.19
N PRO A 76 11.58 -13.40 -9.17
CA PRO A 76 12.53 -13.72 -8.11
C PRO A 76 12.13 -13.16 -6.73
N SER A 77 11.45 -12.01 -6.68
CA SER A 77 11.07 -11.40 -5.39
C SER A 77 9.71 -11.87 -4.89
N LEU A 78 8.87 -12.44 -5.76
CA LEU A 78 7.48 -12.80 -5.49
C LEU A 78 7.23 -14.32 -5.49
N GLU A 79 8.29 -15.13 -5.51
CA GLU A 79 8.20 -16.58 -5.69
C GLU A 79 7.20 -17.25 -4.73
N GLY A 80 6.13 -17.83 -5.30
CA GLY A 80 5.22 -18.77 -4.63
C GLY A 80 4.24 -18.17 -3.61
N GLY A 81 4.23 -16.86 -3.40
CA GLY A 81 3.30 -16.18 -2.49
C GLY A 81 1.98 -15.81 -3.15
N GLU A 82 0.86 -15.84 -2.41
CA GLU A 82 -0.43 -15.35 -2.90
C GLU A 82 -0.49 -13.82 -2.76
N ILE A 83 -0.81 -13.12 -3.86
CA ILE A 83 -0.99 -11.67 -3.88
C ILE A 83 -2.48 -11.36 -3.79
N ALA A 84 -2.86 -10.55 -2.79
CA ALA A 84 -4.19 -9.99 -2.70
C ALA A 84 -4.14 -8.49 -2.98
N ILE A 85 -4.89 -8.06 -4.00
CA ILE A 85 -5.04 -6.65 -4.36
C ILE A 85 -6.46 -6.21 -4.03
N ARG A 86 -6.58 -5.01 -3.45
CA ARG A 86 -7.85 -4.34 -3.18
C ARG A 86 -7.80 -2.95 -3.79
N PRO A 87 -8.62 -2.65 -4.81
CA PRO A 87 -8.76 -1.28 -5.30
C PRO A 87 -9.46 -0.44 -4.23
N LEU A 88 -9.06 0.83 -4.12
CA LEU A 88 -9.71 1.82 -3.28
C LEU A 88 -9.79 3.16 -4.02
N ARG A 89 -10.87 3.90 -3.77
CA ARG A 89 -11.05 5.27 -4.26
C ARG A 89 -11.12 6.23 -3.09
N ILE A 90 -10.29 7.26 -3.15
CA ILE A 90 -10.16 8.28 -2.11
C ILE A 90 -10.09 9.64 -2.81
N CYS A 91 -10.96 10.57 -2.44
CA CYS A 91 -11.04 11.89 -3.06
C CYS A 91 -11.15 11.89 -4.61
N GLY A 92 -11.66 10.81 -5.21
CA GLY A 92 -11.76 10.64 -6.66
C GLY A 92 -10.51 10.04 -7.33
N GLU A 93 -9.42 9.90 -6.59
CA GLU A 93 -8.18 9.23 -7.03
C GLU A 93 -8.25 7.72 -6.76
N GLN A 94 -7.60 6.96 -7.64
CA GLN A 94 -7.54 5.50 -7.59
C GLN A 94 -6.23 5.07 -6.94
N PHE A 95 -6.34 4.18 -5.95
CA PHE A 95 -5.20 3.53 -5.32
C PHE A 95 -5.42 2.02 -5.24
N TYR A 96 -4.35 1.30 -4.98
CA TYR A 96 -4.34 -0.14 -4.78
C TYR A 96 -3.67 -0.47 -3.45
N LEU A 97 -4.35 -1.22 -2.60
CA LEU A 97 -3.75 -1.88 -1.44
C LEU A 97 -3.40 -3.30 -1.85
N ALA A 98 -2.13 -3.64 -1.83
CA ALA A 98 -1.66 -4.98 -2.20
C ALA A 98 -0.83 -5.61 -1.09
N SER A 99 -1.03 -6.90 -0.86
CA SER A 99 -0.26 -7.68 0.10
C SER A 99 0.31 -8.93 -0.53
N LEU A 100 1.48 -9.34 -0.07
CA LEU A 100 2.05 -10.66 -0.32
C LEU A 100 1.96 -11.53 0.94
N GLY A 101 1.54 -12.77 0.74
CA GLY A 101 1.52 -13.78 1.80
C GLY A 101 0.34 -13.62 2.76
N GLY A 102 0.56 -14.02 4.01
CA GLY A 102 -0.46 -14.06 5.05
C GLY A 102 -1.21 -15.40 5.15
N GLY A 103 -2.29 -15.40 5.92
CA GLY A 103 -3.14 -16.58 6.14
C GLY A 103 -4.63 -16.24 6.13
N VAL A 104 -5.45 -17.08 6.76
CA VAL A 104 -6.93 -16.98 6.75
C VAL A 104 -7.46 -15.60 7.18
N ALA A 105 -6.73 -14.86 8.02
CA ALA A 105 -7.12 -13.54 8.49
C ALA A 105 -6.77 -12.37 7.53
N ARG A 106 -6.08 -12.62 6.41
CA ARG A 106 -5.59 -11.59 5.49
C ARG A 106 -6.69 -10.64 5.05
N ASP A 107 -7.83 -11.16 4.59
CA ASP A 107 -8.91 -10.33 4.06
C ASP A 107 -9.48 -9.37 5.10
N ALA A 108 -9.68 -9.84 6.33
CA ALA A 108 -10.15 -9.01 7.43
C ALA A 108 -9.15 -7.90 7.78
N ILE A 109 -7.85 -8.20 7.67
CA ILE A 109 -6.78 -7.21 7.90
C ILE A 109 -6.79 -6.17 6.78
N LEU A 110 -6.83 -6.59 5.51
CA LEU A 110 -6.86 -5.66 4.37
C LEU A 110 -8.07 -4.73 4.42
N GLU A 111 -9.25 -5.23 4.77
CA GLU A 111 -10.44 -4.38 4.92
C GLU A 111 -10.30 -3.38 6.06
N ARG A 112 -9.72 -3.78 7.20
CA ARG A 112 -9.42 -2.85 8.29
C ARG A 112 -8.35 -1.82 7.90
N THR A 113 -7.32 -2.25 7.17
CA THR A 113 -6.24 -1.36 6.70
C THR A 113 -6.78 -0.33 5.72
N LYS A 114 -7.68 -0.70 4.80
CA LYS A 114 -8.37 0.23 3.88
C LYS A 114 -9.07 1.36 4.63
N LEU A 115 -9.79 1.05 5.71
CA LEU A 115 -10.46 2.06 6.53
C LEU A 115 -9.45 3.05 7.16
N GLY A 116 -8.30 2.54 7.62
CA GLY A 116 -7.24 3.36 8.18
C GLY A 116 -6.58 4.28 7.15
N ILE A 117 -6.24 3.74 5.96
CA ILE A 117 -5.69 4.50 4.83
C ILE A 117 -6.67 5.60 4.42
N LYS A 118 -7.94 5.24 4.23
CA LYS A 118 -9.00 6.19 3.88
C LYS A 118 -9.08 7.32 4.89
N ARG A 119 -9.06 7.05 6.19
CA ARG A 119 -9.05 8.09 7.22
C ARG A 119 -7.83 9.01 7.12
N ILE A 120 -6.64 8.47 6.88
CA ILE A 120 -5.39 9.26 6.79
C ILE A 120 -5.42 10.18 5.57
N LEU A 121 -5.92 9.69 4.43
CA LEU A 121 -5.95 10.44 3.18
C LEU A 121 -7.19 11.35 3.03
N ASP A 122 -8.35 10.99 3.59
CA ASP A 122 -9.55 11.85 3.61
C ASP A 122 -9.40 13.05 4.56
N THR A 123 -8.52 12.97 5.57
CA THR A 123 -8.24 14.10 6.48
C THR A 123 -7.30 15.13 5.82
N ASN A 124 -7.01 14.98 4.52
CA ASN A 124 -6.11 15.83 3.74
C ASN A 124 -6.87 16.87 2.90
#